data_AF-A0A9K3Q3M4-F1
#
_entry.id   AF-A0A9K3Q3M4-F1
#
_cell.length_a   1.000
_cell.length_b   1.000
_cell.length_c   1.000
_cell.angle_alpha   90.00
_cell.angle_beta   90.00
_cell.angle_gamma   90.00
#
_symmetry.space_group_name_H-M   'P 1'
#
loop_
_entity.id
_entity.type
_entity.pdbx_description
1 polymer ?
#
loop_
_entity_poly.entity_id
_entity_poly.type
_entity_poly.pdbx_seq_one_letter_code
_entity_poly.pdbx_strand_id
1 'polypeptide(L)'
;MTTNRTFEITLWLLVALVAAAALVHVEGKDEGNDDPLSVLGEAAWTRLRPGWSLTVNDQCLYEFVFQFEHDPNLPVGDAEFLGTCTFGETPEDGPVMAPDGKLYLEARQMWERFPDYVWATIGFNHLSVDWHPCGHQPRGLAIPHYDFSFFRVTPEFRALAMTCKLLGDEEVIVPGEQVCDLQQDNPNGMNFFIVPGAIVDRKPVVNMPYIFDRPALGNGPMPHYGLRSWDQVNLPQFSRDWKDTIPIFMSTYAGDLVMWQAHVAHKMISGEEDQFYSSAERYFETTVQTLPDTWASDYDVSDGVVRFIMVGKAGLCRGDFEKAQAAAGGAPIFPNYDDLFALIDEQQSGNSTDDDESSRALSIFSRGVMIRSALVSLALLFSQY
;
A
#
# COMPACT_ATOMS: atom_id res chain seq x y z
N MET A 1 44.50 1.75 15.10
CA MET A 1 43.29 2.44 14.64
C MET A 1 42.10 1.67 15.21
N THR A 2 41.60 2.14 16.35
CA THR A 2 40.50 1.51 17.11
C THR A 2 39.66 2.65 17.65
N THR A 3 38.65 3.06 16.88
CA THR A 3 37.67 4.07 17.24
C THR A 3 36.38 3.78 16.45
N ASN A 4 35.23 4.02 17.08
CA ASN A 4 33.86 3.91 16.57
C ASN A 4 33.06 2.61 16.81
N ARG A 5 33.08 2.08 18.04
CA ARG A 5 31.92 1.29 18.54
C ARG A 5 31.03 2.07 19.52
N THR A 6 31.56 3.10 20.17
CA THR A 6 30.82 3.87 21.17
C THR A 6 29.81 4.86 20.56
N PHE A 7 30.05 5.29 19.32
CA PHE A 7 29.19 6.30 18.66
C PHE A 7 27.88 5.70 18.15
N GLU A 8 27.89 4.46 17.64
CA GLU A 8 26.67 3.77 17.18
C GLU A 8 25.71 3.47 18.33
N ILE A 9 26.22 3.00 19.48
CA ILE A 9 25.37 2.66 20.63
C ILE A 9 24.63 3.91 21.17
N THR A 10 25.27 5.07 21.11
CA THR A 10 24.68 6.32 21.61
C THR A 10 23.57 6.83 20.69
N LEU A 11 23.70 6.62 19.37
CA LEU A 11 22.69 7.02 18.38
C LEU A 11 21.42 6.16 18.50
N TRP A 12 21.56 4.85 18.67
CA TRP A 12 20.42 3.94 18.85
C TRP A 12 19.65 4.20 20.15
N LEU A 13 20.35 4.53 21.25
CA LEU A 13 19.72 4.91 22.52
C LEU A 13 18.93 6.22 22.41
N LEU A 14 19.41 7.19 21.62
CA LEU A 14 18.71 8.46 21.40
C LEU A 14 17.45 8.29 20.54
N VAL A 15 17.50 7.45 19.51
CA VAL A 15 16.31 7.12 18.70
C VAL A 15 15.25 6.39 19.53
N ALA A 16 15.67 5.44 20.38
CA ALA A 16 14.76 4.75 21.30
C ALA A 16 14.14 5.68 22.35
N LEU A 17 14.90 6.67 22.87
CA LEU A 17 14.41 7.66 23.82
C LEU A 17 13.43 8.66 23.20
N VAL A 18 13.65 9.06 21.95
CA VAL A 18 12.70 9.92 21.21
C VAL A 18 11.41 9.18 20.91
N ALA A 19 11.48 7.89 20.53
CA ALA A 19 10.31 7.04 20.36
C ALA A 19 9.53 6.83 21.67
N ALA A 20 10.23 6.67 22.80
CA ALA A 20 9.59 6.55 24.12
C ALA A 20 8.98 7.87 24.63
N ALA A 21 9.56 9.01 24.27
CA ALA A 21 9.04 10.33 24.65
C ALA A 21 7.78 10.75 23.87
N ALA A 22 7.60 10.22 22.65
CA ALA A 22 6.37 10.42 21.87
C ALA A 22 5.15 9.68 22.45
N LEU A 23 5.33 8.82 23.47
CA LEU A 23 4.26 8.09 24.14
C LEU A 23 3.64 8.83 25.34
N VAL A 24 4.08 10.06 25.66
CA VAL A 24 3.61 10.75 26.88
C VAL A 24 2.57 11.82 26.54
N HIS A 25 1.40 11.66 27.17
CA HIS A 25 0.30 12.62 27.33
C HIS A 25 -0.84 12.60 26.29
N VAL A 26 -1.60 11.51 26.28
CA VAL A 26 -3.01 11.52 25.85
C VAL A 26 -3.88 11.63 27.11
N GLU A 27 -4.30 12.85 27.45
CA GLU A 27 -5.22 13.10 28.56
C GLU A 27 -6.67 12.81 28.15
N GLY A 28 -7.20 11.70 28.68
CA GLY A 28 -8.57 11.53 29.14
C GLY A 28 -9.72 11.83 28.16
N LYS A 29 -10.19 10.80 27.45
CA LYS A 29 -11.60 10.66 27.04
C LYS A 29 -11.93 9.18 26.80
N ASP A 30 -12.92 8.71 27.57
CA ASP A 30 -13.56 7.39 27.61
C ASP A 30 -12.68 6.14 27.68
N GLU A 31 -12.85 5.35 28.75
CA GLU A 31 -12.24 4.01 28.96
C GLU A 31 -12.84 2.93 28.03
N GLY A 32 -13.09 3.29 26.77
CA GLY A 32 -13.18 2.32 25.68
C GLY A 32 -11.77 1.86 25.37
N ASN A 33 -11.56 0.55 25.25
CA ASN A 33 -10.30 -0.03 24.77
C ASN A 33 -10.16 0.26 23.27
N ASP A 34 -10.04 1.54 22.91
CA ASP A 34 -9.88 2.02 21.56
C ASP A 34 -8.43 1.71 21.17
N ASP A 35 -8.25 0.56 20.53
CA ASP A 35 -6.99 0.19 19.90
C ASP A 35 -6.56 1.36 18.99
N PRO A 36 -5.44 2.04 19.27
CA PRO A 36 -4.99 3.16 18.47
C PRO A 36 -4.74 2.78 17.01
N LEU A 37 -4.55 1.49 16.70
CA LEU A 37 -4.36 1.00 15.34
C LEU A 37 -5.66 0.85 14.55
N SER A 38 -6.83 0.99 15.19
CA SER A 38 -8.14 0.91 14.52
C SER A 38 -8.32 1.97 13.43
N VAL A 39 -7.63 3.12 13.54
CA VAL A 39 -7.61 4.18 12.51
C VAL A 39 -6.95 3.74 11.21
N LEU A 40 -6.21 2.63 11.21
CA LEU A 40 -5.56 2.06 10.02
C LEU A 40 -6.45 1.03 9.31
N GLY A 41 -7.65 0.76 9.84
CA GLY A 41 -8.55 -0.27 9.34
C GLY A 41 -8.36 -1.63 10.00
N GLU A 42 -8.81 -2.69 9.33
CA GLU A 42 -8.77 -4.05 9.86
C GLU A 42 -7.37 -4.67 9.76
N ALA A 43 -6.87 -5.24 10.86
CA ALA A 43 -5.50 -5.73 10.98
C ALA A 43 -5.23 -7.10 10.31
N ALA A 44 -6.00 -7.46 9.27
CA ALA A 44 -5.77 -8.67 8.50
C ALA A 44 -6.48 -8.60 7.16
N TRP A 45 -5.78 -8.91 6.06
CA TRP A 45 -6.41 -8.91 4.73
C TRP A 45 -7.26 -10.16 4.46
N THR A 46 -7.71 -10.91 5.48
CA THR A 46 -8.35 -12.24 5.35
C THR A 46 -9.43 -12.33 4.27
N ARG A 47 -10.15 -11.22 4.02
CA ARG A 47 -11.17 -11.11 2.98
C ARG A 47 -10.64 -11.28 1.55
N LEU A 48 -9.40 -10.89 1.30
CA LEU A 48 -8.77 -10.90 -0.03
C LEU A 48 -7.97 -12.18 -0.32
N ARG A 49 -8.05 -13.20 0.55
CA ARG A 49 -7.19 -14.42 0.50
C ARG A 49 -5.72 -14.08 0.21
N PRO A 50 -5.13 -13.19 1.01
CA PRO A 50 -3.86 -12.59 0.71
C PRO A 50 -2.74 -13.62 0.81
N GLY A 51 -1.69 -13.40 0.06
CA GLY A 51 -0.44 -14.09 0.25
C GLY A 51 0.70 -13.21 -0.21
N TRP A 52 1.89 -13.38 0.35
CA TRP A 52 3.06 -12.72 -0.20
C TRP A 52 4.30 -13.60 -0.16
N SER A 53 5.18 -13.41 -1.12
CA SER A 53 6.49 -14.03 -1.17
C SER A 53 7.55 -12.97 -1.40
N LEU A 54 8.71 -13.18 -0.77
CA LEU A 54 9.89 -12.37 -0.97
C LEU A 54 11.05 -13.30 -1.32
N THR A 55 11.74 -13.01 -2.41
CA THR A 55 12.94 -13.73 -2.82
C THR A 55 14.07 -12.74 -3.08
N VAL A 56 15.31 -13.18 -2.89
CA VAL A 56 16.52 -12.39 -3.19
C VAL A 56 17.47 -13.23 -4.02
N ASN A 57 17.90 -12.70 -5.17
CA ASN A 57 18.81 -13.40 -6.08
C ASN A 57 20.30 -13.16 -5.75
N ASP A 58 21.19 -13.79 -6.51
CA ASP A 58 22.64 -13.69 -6.31
C ASP A 58 23.23 -12.30 -6.63
N GLN A 59 22.45 -11.41 -7.26
CA GLN A 59 22.80 -10.02 -7.56
C GLN A 59 22.27 -9.03 -6.51
N CYS A 60 21.74 -9.54 -5.39
CA CYS A 60 21.10 -8.74 -4.35
C CYS A 60 19.93 -7.91 -4.88
N LEU A 61 19.15 -8.47 -5.82
CA LEU A 61 17.85 -7.93 -6.22
C LEU A 61 16.75 -8.73 -5.53
N TYR A 62 15.75 -8.03 -5.00
CA TYR A 62 14.56 -8.66 -4.46
C TYR A 62 13.46 -8.75 -5.52
N GLU A 63 12.64 -9.80 -5.41
CA GLU A 63 11.31 -9.88 -6.00
C GLU A 63 10.32 -10.09 -4.86
N PHE A 64 9.46 -9.10 -4.65
CA PHE A 64 8.32 -9.16 -3.73
C PHE A 64 7.05 -9.36 -4.55
N VAL A 65 6.26 -10.38 -4.21
CA VAL A 65 4.99 -10.68 -4.87
C VAL A 65 3.91 -10.72 -3.82
N PHE A 66 2.93 -9.82 -3.91
CA PHE A 66 1.68 -9.87 -3.15
C PHE A 66 0.58 -10.46 -4.05
N GLN A 67 -0.15 -11.43 -3.54
CA GLN A 67 -1.21 -12.15 -4.24
C GLN A 67 -2.51 -11.94 -3.49
N PHE A 68 -3.59 -11.69 -4.22
CA PHE A 68 -4.91 -11.54 -3.62
C PHE A 68 -6.02 -11.83 -4.64
N GLU A 69 -7.21 -12.10 -4.14
CA GLU A 69 -8.45 -12.21 -4.91
C GLU A 69 -9.36 -11.02 -4.55
N HIS A 70 -10.05 -10.46 -5.56
CA HIS A 70 -11.08 -9.46 -5.29
C HIS A 70 -12.26 -10.13 -4.55
N ASP A 71 -12.63 -9.60 -3.38
CA ASP A 71 -13.82 -10.05 -2.65
C ASP A 71 -15.08 -9.57 -3.39
N PRO A 72 -15.89 -10.47 -3.99
CA PRO A 72 -17.07 -10.10 -4.79
C PRO A 72 -18.18 -9.45 -3.95
N ASN A 73 -18.08 -9.47 -2.62
CA ASN A 73 -19.02 -8.80 -1.73
C ASN A 73 -18.63 -7.34 -1.45
N LEU A 74 -17.45 -6.89 -1.91
CA LEU A 74 -17.09 -5.49 -1.81
C LEU A 74 -17.97 -4.65 -2.75
N PRO A 75 -18.51 -3.52 -2.28
CA PRO A 75 -19.29 -2.65 -3.15
C PRO A 75 -18.41 -2.11 -4.27
N VAL A 76 -18.98 -2.04 -5.48
CA VAL A 76 -18.37 -1.43 -6.65
C VAL A 76 -19.25 -0.25 -7.04
N GLY A 77 -18.70 0.96 -6.95
CA GLY A 77 -19.43 2.19 -7.26
C GLY A 77 -19.30 2.61 -8.72
N ASP A 78 -20.17 3.54 -9.12
CA ASP A 78 -20.07 4.21 -10.42
C ASP A 78 -18.82 5.12 -10.51
N ALA A 79 -18.25 5.24 -11.71
CA ALA A 79 -17.09 6.09 -11.95
C ALA A 79 -17.44 7.59 -11.93
N GLU A 80 -16.41 8.43 -11.82
CA GLU A 80 -16.43 9.89 -11.89
C GLU A 80 -17.34 10.59 -10.88
N PHE A 81 -17.57 9.97 -9.72
CA PHE A 81 -18.49 10.46 -8.70
C PHE A 81 -19.93 10.64 -9.22
N LEU A 82 -20.35 9.73 -10.10
CA LEU A 82 -21.72 9.67 -10.62
C LEU A 82 -22.54 8.59 -9.89
N GLY A 83 -23.86 8.58 -10.07
CA GLY A 83 -24.73 7.50 -9.59
C GLY A 83 -24.58 7.20 -8.10
N THR A 84 -24.17 5.98 -7.74
CA THR A 84 -23.95 5.59 -6.34
C THR A 84 -22.80 6.34 -5.66
N CYS A 85 -21.98 7.04 -6.44
CA CYS A 85 -20.82 7.81 -6.00
C CYS A 85 -21.06 9.32 -6.03
N THR A 86 -22.27 9.78 -6.33
CA THR A 86 -22.61 11.20 -6.32
C THR A 86 -22.70 11.74 -4.90
N PHE A 87 -22.22 12.97 -4.73
CA PHE A 87 -22.34 13.76 -3.51
C PHE A 87 -22.48 15.24 -3.88
N GLY A 88 -23.28 15.98 -3.10
CA GLY A 88 -23.19 17.44 -3.05
C GLY A 88 -23.72 18.24 -4.26
N GLU A 89 -24.52 17.66 -5.16
CA GLU A 89 -25.23 18.45 -6.19
C GLU A 89 -26.43 19.22 -5.60
N THR A 90 -27.09 18.63 -4.60
CA THR A 90 -28.08 19.30 -3.75
C THR A 90 -27.90 18.90 -2.27
N PRO A 91 -28.43 19.67 -1.30
CA PRO A 91 -28.39 19.29 0.13
C PRO A 91 -29.09 17.96 0.47
N GLU A 92 -29.89 17.43 -0.46
CA GLU A 92 -30.65 16.19 -0.31
C GLU A 92 -29.88 14.97 -0.86
N ASP A 93 -28.87 15.20 -1.71
CA ASP A 93 -28.00 14.18 -2.32
C ASP A 93 -26.81 13.84 -1.43
N GLY A 94 -27.11 13.49 -0.17
CA GLY A 94 -26.11 12.98 0.77
C GLY A 94 -25.42 11.73 0.22
N PRO A 95 -24.22 11.41 0.73
CA PRO A 95 -23.45 10.28 0.22
C PRO A 95 -24.23 8.96 0.41
N VAL A 96 -24.18 8.10 -0.60
CA VAL A 96 -24.98 6.87 -0.65
C VAL A 96 -24.35 5.79 0.24
N MET A 97 -25.18 5.13 1.05
CA MET A 97 -24.80 3.95 1.83
C MET A 97 -24.67 2.73 0.93
N ALA A 98 -23.58 1.97 1.10
CA ALA A 98 -23.36 0.71 0.41
C ALA A 98 -23.94 -0.48 1.21
N PRO A 99 -24.03 -1.68 0.61
CA PRO A 99 -24.61 -2.87 1.26
C PRO A 99 -23.89 -3.32 2.54
N ASP A 100 -22.61 -2.95 2.69
CA ASP A 100 -21.78 -3.22 3.88
C ASP A 100 -22.05 -2.27 5.06
N GLY A 101 -22.99 -1.33 4.91
CA GLY A 101 -23.33 -0.36 5.95
C GLY A 101 -22.35 0.81 6.06
N LYS A 102 -21.42 0.95 5.12
CA LYS A 102 -20.50 2.10 5.00
C LYS A 102 -20.85 2.95 3.79
N LEU A 103 -20.36 4.18 3.73
CA LEU A 103 -20.57 5.03 2.54
C LEU A 103 -19.81 4.46 1.34
N TYR A 104 -20.37 4.62 0.14
CA TYR A 104 -19.67 4.27 -1.11
C TYR A 104 -18.33 5.03 -1.27
N LEU A 105 -18.23 6.22 -0.71
CA LEU A 105 -17.03 7.07 -0.71
C LEU A 105 -15.96 6.68 0.34
N GLU A 106 -16.31 5.87 1.34
CA GLU A 106 -15.38 5.49 2.41
C GLU A 106 -14.36 4.45 1.90
N ALA A 107 -13.11 4.47 2.38
CA ALA A 107 -12.17 3.39 2.05
C ALA A 107 -12.43 2.14 2.91
N ARG A 108 -12.24 0.96 2.33
CA ARG A 108 -12.22 -0.31 3.08
C ARG A 108 -10.76 -0.65 3.31
N GLN A 109 -10.22 -0.12 4.40
CA GLN A 109 -8.80 -0.21 4.72
C GLN A 109 -8.49 -1.51 5.47
N MET A 110 -7.43 -2.17 5.04
CA MET A 110 -6.92 -3.38 5.66
C MET A 110 -5.39 -3.31 5.68
N TRP A 111 -4.74 -3.74 6.76
CA TRP A 111 -3.29 -3.65 6.88
C TRP A 111 -2.67 -4.88 7.54
N GLU A 112 -1.40 -5.14 7.21
CA GLU A 112 -0.61 -6.19 7.86
C GLU A 112 0.85 -5.76 8.01
N ARG A 113 1.42 -6.04 9.18
CA ARG A 113 2.84 -5.84 9.45
C ARG A 113 3.66 -6.96 8.83
N PHE A 114 4.76 -6.60 8.18
CA PHE A 114 5.74 -7.56 7.72
C PHE A 114 6.70 -7.99 8.83
N PRO A 115 7.23 -9.23 8.77
CA PRO A 115 8.35 -9.63 9.62
C PRO A 115 9.60 -8.76 9.41
N ASP A 116 10.44 -8.64 10.44
CA ASP A 116 11.62 -7.77 10.43
C ASP A 116 12.59 -8.03 9.26
N TYR A 117 12.70 -9.29 8.79
CA TYR A 117 13.57 -9.60 7.66
C TYR A 117 13.06 -8.98 6.35
N VAL A 118 11.75 -8.80 6.18
CA VAL A 118 11.17 -8.09 5.03
C VAL A 118 11.55 -6.62 5.10
N TRP A 119 11.37 -5.98 6.26
CA TRP A 119 11.82 -4.61 6.50
C TRP A 119 13.31 -4.44 6.18
N ALA A 120 14.17 -5.32 6.68
CA ALA A 120 15.61 -5.27 6.41
C ALA A 120 15.96 -5.47 4.92
N THR A 121 15.10 -6.16 4.17
CA THR A 121 15.35 -6.50 2.76
C THR A 121 14.81 -5.45 1.80
N ILE A 122 13.55 -5.04 1.93
CA ILE A 122 12.88 -4.11 1.00
C ILE A 122 12.68 -2.71 1.60
N GLY A 123 12.89 -2.55 2.90
CA GLY A 123 12.73 -1.26 3.58
C GLY A 123 11.28 -0.80 3.67
N PHE A 124 10.32 -1.72 3.78
CA PHE A 124 8.91 -1.45 4.10
C PHE A 124 8.46 -2.31 5.30
N ASN A 125 7.82 -1.68 6.28
CA ASN A 125 7.47 -2.27 7.57
C ASN A 125 6.10 -2.96 7.53
N HIS A 126 5.15 -2.36 6.84
CA HIS A 126 3.79 -2.90 6.68
C HIS A 126 3.20 -2.47 5.34
N LEU A 127 2.16 -3.16 4.93
CA LEU A 127 1.37 -2.87 3.74
C LEU A 127 -0.08 -2.55 4.17
N SER A 128 -0.66 -1.51 3.58
CA SER A 128 -2.10 -1.23 3.60
C SER A 128 -2.67 -1.58 2.23
N VAL A 129 -3.77 -2.30 2.19
CA VAL A 129 -4.55 -2.57 1.00
C VAL A 129 -5.90 -1.92 1.21
N ASP A 130 -6.15 -0.83 0.49
CA ASP A 130 -7.34 -0.02 0.68
C ASP A 130 -8.23 -0.15 -0.56
N TRP A 131 -9.46 -0.64 -0.38
CA TRP A 131 -10.44 -0.70 -1.47
C TRP A 131 -11.31 0.56 -1.48
N HIS A 132 -11.33 1.26 -2.61
CA HIS A 132 -12.12 2.46 -2.81
C HIS A 132 -13.23 2.20 -3.84
N PRO A 133 -14.49 1.96 -3.43
CA PRO A 133 -15.57 1.64 -4.37
C PRO A 133 -15.85 2.73 -5.39
N CYS A 134 -15.71 4.00 -4.99
CA CYS A 134 -15.90 5.16 -5.86
C CYS A 134 -14.59 5.81 -6.29
N GLY A 135 -13.46 5.25 -5.86
CA GLY A 135 -12.18 5.94 -5.92
C GLY A 135 -12.10 7.14 -4.96
N HIS A 136 -11.16 8.04 -5.23
CA HIS A 136 -10.91 9.24 -4.43
C HIS A 136 -10.32 10.36 -5.30
N GLN A 137 -10.12 11.55 -4.73
CA GLN A 137 -9.47 12.65 -5.45
C GLN A 137 -7.98 12.37 -5.66
N PRO A 138 -7.38 12.87 -6.77
CA PRO A 138 -7.99 13.72 -7.79
C PRO A 138 -8.92 12.97 -8.75
N ARG A 139 -9.79 13.68 -9.49
CA ARG A 139 -10.84 13.12 -10.39
C ARG A 139 -10.39 11.96 -11.29
N GLY A 140 -9.13 11.94 -11.70
CA GLY A 140 -8.53 10.81 -12.41
C GLY A 140 -8.69 9.45 -11.74
N LEU A 141 -8.64 9.43 -10.42
CA LEU A 141 -8.75 8.25 -9.57
C LEU A 141 -10.19 8.01 -9.09
N ALA A 142 -11.18 8.74 -9.60
CA ALA A 142 -12.60 8.55 -9.27
C ALA A 142 -13.18 7.31 -9.98
N ILE A 143 -12.60 6.13 -9.75
CA ILE A 143 -13.08 4.82 -10.22
C ILE A 143 -12.87 3.79 -9.13
N PRO A 144 -13.62 2.67 -9.11
CA PRO A 144 -13.30 1.56 -8.22
C PRO A 144 -11.86 1.09 -8.41
N HIS A 145 -11.06 1.10 -7.34
CA HIS A 145 -9.66 0.66 -7.37
C HIS A 145 -9.13 0.23 -6.00
N TYR A 146 -8.00 -0.48 -6.02
CA TYR A 146 -7.20 -0.78 -4.84
C TYR A 146 -5.98 0.13 -4.75
N ASP A 147 -5.66 0.52 -3.53
CA ASP A 147 -4.41 1.17 -3.17
C ASP A 147 -3.50 0.21 -2.41
N PHE A 148 -2.31 -0.05 -2.95
CA PHE A 148 -1.27 -0.83 -2.29
C PHE A 148 -0.23 0.11 -1.69
N SER A 149 -0.41 0.42 -0.41
CA SER A 149 0.40 1.41 0.31
C SER A 149 1.46 0.73 1.17
N PHE A 150 2.72 0.75 0.73
CA PHE A 150 3.87 0.22 1.45
C PHE A 150 4.50 1.32 2.32
N PHE A 151 4.50 1.11 3.63
CA PHE A 151 4.97 2.12 4.59
C PHE A 151 6.35 1.81 5.12
N ARG A 152 7.15 2.86 5.33
CA ARG A 152 8.51 2.76 5.89
C ARG A 152 8.57 2.96 7.41
N VAL A 153 7.46 3.32 8.01
CA VAL A 153 7.33 3.56 9.46
C VAL A 153 6.51 2.43 10.07
N THR A 154 6.57 2.25 11.40
CA THR A 154 5.73 1.24 12.05
C THR A 154 4.25 1.65 12.02
N PRO A 155 3.30 0.69 12.11
CA PRO A 155 1.87 0.98 12.26
C PRO A 155 1.58 1.91 13.44
N GLU A 156 2.24 1.74 14.58
CA GLU A 156 2.04 2.62 15.75
C GLU A 156 2.47 4.05 15.46
N PHE A 157 3.61 4.24 14.80
CA PHE A 157 4.06 5.58 14.42
C PHE A 157 3.10 6.22 13.41
N ARG A 158 2.63 5.44 12.42
CA ARG A 158 1.63 5.87 11.45
C ARG A 158 0.32 6.31 12.13
N ALA A 159 -0.18 5.52 13.08
CA ALA A 159 -1.43 5.79 13.77
C ALA A 159 -1.33 6.99 14.74
N LEU A 160 -0.24 7.08 15.52
CA LEU A 160 -0.12 8.01 16.63
C LEU A 160 0.60 9.32 16.29
N ALA A 161 1.57 9.30 15.36
CA ALA A 161 2.40 10.47 15.05
C ALA A 161 1.99 11.18 13.77
N MET A 162 1.58 10.43 12.73
CA MET A 162 1.18 11.00 11.44
C MET A 162 -0.25 11.55 11.47
N THR A 163 -0.56 12.39 12.46
CA THR A 163 -1.86 13.02 12.66
C THR A 163 -1.76 14.52 12.39
N CYS A 164 -2.84 15.12 11.91
CA CYS A 164 -2.89 16.56 11.61
C CYS A 164 -4.27 17.12 11.97
N LYS A 165 -4.34 18.44 12.14
CA LYS A 165 -5.61 19.16 12.12
C LYS A 165 -6.23 19.02 10.74
N LEU A 166 -7.49 18.61 10.66
CA LEU A 166 -8.19 18.44 9.40
C LEU A 166 -8.81 19.76 8.92
N LEU A 167 -8.99 19.89 7.60
CA LEU A 167 -9.90 20.88 7.02
C LEU A 167 -11.33 20.62 7.52
N GLY A 168 -12.13 21.68 7.62
CA GLY A 168 -13.55 21.54 7.97
C GLY A 168 -14.33 20.86 6.83
N ASP A 169 -15.43 20.18 7.16
CA ASP A 169 -16.26 19.44 6.19
C ASP A 169 -16.75 20.31 5.02
N GLU A 170 -16.96 21.62 5.25
CA GLU A 170 -17.36 22.58 4.22
C GLU A 170 -16.25 22.92 3.21
N GLU A 171 -14.99 22.63 3.55
CA GLU A 171 -13.81 22.91 2.72
C GLU A 171 -13.34 21.69 1.93
N VAL A 172 -13.77 20.49 2.32
CA VAL A 172 -13.45 19.24 1.62
C VAL A 172 -14.43 19.02 0.47
N ILE A 173 -13.90 18.64 -0.70
CA ILE A 173 -14.73 18.41 -1.89
C ILE A 173 -15.56 17.13 -1.72
N VAL A 174 -14.94 16.04 -1.27
CA VAL A 174 -15.58 14.73 -1.11
C VAL A 174 -15.95 14.51 0.36
N PRO A 175 -17.24 14.28 0.68
CA PRO A 175 -17.65 13.99 2.06
C PRO A 175 -16.89 12.80 2.65
N GLY A 176 -16.35 12.98 3.85
CA GLY A 176 -15.58 11.97 4.58
C GLY A 176 -14.11 11.86 4.16
N GLU A 177 -13.67 12.56 3.10
CA GLU A 177 -12.24 12.63 2.77
C GLU A 177 -11.49 13.44 3.84
N GLN A 178 -10.41 12.87 4.37
CA GLN A 178 -9.61 13.51 5.40
C GLN A 178 -8.41 14.19 4.77
N VAL A 179 -8.37 15.52 4.90
CA VAL A 179 -7.29 16.36 4.36
C VAL A 179 -6.72 17.23 5.47
N CYS A 180 -5.40 17.27 5.59
CA CYS A 180 -4.75 18.11 6.59
C CYS A 180 -4.86 19.60 6.21
N ASP A 181 -5.23 20.43 7.18
CA ASP A 181 -5.16 21.88 7.09
C ASP A 181 -3.71 22.34 6.85
N LEU A 182 -3.51 23.37 6.02
CA LEU A 182 -2.18 23.97 5.86
C LEU A 182 -1.75 24.75 7.11
N GLN A 183 -2.70 25.19 7.93
CA GLN A 183 -2.48 25.92 9.18
C GLN A 183 -2.46 24.96 10.37
N GLN A 184 -1.30 24.31 10.55
CA GLN A 184 -1.04 23.43 11.69
C GLN A 184 -0.42 24.21 12.87
N ASP A 185 -0.87 23.89 14.08
CA ASP A 185 -0.42 24.51 15.33
C ASP A 185 0.31 23.53 16.28
N ASN A 186 0.40 22.26 15.88
CA ASN A 186 1.07 21.20 16.65
C ASN A 186 2.22 20.56 15.86
N PRO A 187 3.24 20.01 16.54
CA PRO A 187 4.40 19.41 15.87
C PRO A 187 4.07 18.30 14.87
N ASN A 188 3.12 17.42 15.21
CA ASN A 188 2.73 16.30 14.35
C ASN A 188 2.16 16.80 13.01
N GLY A 189 1.29 17.80 13.05
CA GLY A 189 0.75 18.45 11.87
C GLY A 189 1.82 19.20 11.06
N MET A 190 2.69 19.96 11.72
CA MET A 190 3.76 20.70 11.04
C MET A 190 4.72 19.78 10.26
N ASN A 191 4.97 18.56 10.76
CA ASN A 191 5.83 17.58 10.11
C ASN A 191 5.35 17.14 8.72
N PHE A 192 4.05 17.24 8.40
CA PHE A 192 3.55 16.97 7.04
C PHE A 192 4.18 17.88 6.00
N PHE A 193 4.52 19.11 6.37
CA PHE A 193 4.95 20.16 5.45
C PHE A 193 6.47 20.32 5.38
N ILE A 194 7.21 19.44 6.07
CA ILE A 194 8.66 19.33 5.97
C ILE A 194 8.98 18.34 4.86
N VAL A 195 9.54 18.86 3.74
CA VAL A 195 9.83 18.08 2.54
C VAL A 195 11.33 18.10 2.27
N PRO A 196 11.96 16.95 1.97
CA PRO A 196 13.35 16.91 1.56
C PRO A 196 13.47 17.48 0.14
N GLY A 197 14.18 18.59 -0.01
CA GLY A 197 14.49 19.18 -1.31
C GLY A 197 16.00 19.20 -1.54
N ALA A 198 16.43 19.06 -2.79
CA ALA A 198 17.83 19.28 -3.13
C ALA A 198 18.22 20.76 -2.96
N ILE A 199 19.51 20.99 -2.72
CA ILE A 199 20.06 22.34 -2.55
C ILE A 199 19.90 23.17 -3.83
N VAL A 200 19.95 22.51 -5.00
CA VAL A 200 20.02 23.16 -6.32
C VAL A 200 18.65 23.32 -6.97
N ASP A 201 17.77 22.33 -6.85
CA ASP A 201 16.40 22.37 -7.34
C ASP A 201 15.43 21.87 -6.26
N ARG A 202 14.48 22.72 -5.87
CA ARG A 202 13.49 22.40 -4.83
C ARG A 202 12.24 21.73 -5.38
N LYS A 203 12.14 21.57 -6.71
CA LYS A 203 11.01 20.91 -7.34
C LYS A 203 11.03 19.39 -7.13
N PRO A 204 12.06 18.64 -7.57
CA PRO A 204 12.08 17.22 -7.33
C PRO A 204 12.29 16.93 -5.84
N VAL A 205 11.49 16.01 -5.32
CA VAL A 205 11.59 15.53 -3.93
C VAL A 205 12.60 14.40 -3.89
N VAL A 206 13.53 14.45 -2.92
CA VAL A 206 14.56 13.41 -2.75
C VAL A 206 13.89 12.05 -2.51
N ASN A 207 14.42 10.99 -3.12
CA ASN A 207 13.87 9.62 -3.10
C ASN A 207 12.51 9.45 -3.80
N MET A 208 12.09 10.40 -4.64
CA MET A 208 10.90 10.26 -5.49
C MET A 208 11.27 10.35 -6.96
N PRO A 209 10.43 9.85 -7.88
CA PRO A 209 10.64 10.04 -9.31
C PRO A 209 10.84 11.52 -9.65
N TYR A 210 11.74 11.83 -10.58
CA TYR A 210 12.09 13.22 -10.90
C TYR A 210 10.92 14.07 -11.43
N ILE A 211 9.88 13.41 -11.94
CA ILE A 211 8.64 14.02 -12.46
C ILE A 211 7.61 14.30 -11.36
N PHE A 212 7.82 13.80 -10.15
CA PHE A 212 6.88 14.01 -9.05
C PHE A 212 6.92 15.46 -8.59
N ASP A 213 5.73 16.02 -8.39
CA ASP A 213 5.57 17.33 -7.79
C ASP A 213 4.52 17.28 -6.68
N ARG A 214 4.65 18.19 -5.71
CA ARG A 214 3.69 18.33 -4.63
C ARG A 214 2.42 18.98 -5.18
N PRO A 215 1.23 18.47 -4.83
CA PRO A 215 0.00 19.11 -5.26
C PRO A 215 -0.02 20.56 -4.80
N ALA A 216 -0.31 21.46 -5.75
CA ALA A 216 -0.37 22.89 -5.47
C ALA A 216 -1.51 23.26 -4.50
N LEU A 217 -2.52 22.39 -4.35
CA LEU A 217 -3.73 22.64 -3.56
C LEU A 217 -4.17 21.38 -2.80
N GLY A 218 -4.43 21.53 -1.50
CA GLY A 218 -5.35 20.74 -0.68
C GLY A 218 -5.04 19.27 -0.48
N ASN A 219 -5.01 18.46 -1.53
CA ASN A 219 -5.24 17.02 -1.46
C ASN A 219 -3.96 16.18 -1.23
N GLY A 220 -2.84 16.84 -0.99
CA GLY A 220 -1.54 16.20 -0.74
C GLY A 220 -1.43 15.60 0.65
N PRO A 221 -1.54 16.40 1.72
CA PRO A 221 -1.35 15.93 3.07
C PRO A 221 -2.62 15.23 3.59
N MET A 222 -2.49 13.94 3.87
CA MET A 222 -3.57 13.11 4.43
C MET A 222 -3.12 12.48 5.74
N PRO A 223 -3.92 12.51 6.82
CA PRO A 223 -3.57 11.86 8.07
C PRO A 223 -3.24 10.39 7.81
N HIS A 224 -2.23 9.86 8.50
CA HIS A 224 -1.73 8.49 8.37
C HIS A 224 -1.09 8.12 7.01
N TYR A 225 -1.08 9.02 6.02
CA TYR A 225 -0.42 8.81 4.73
C TYR A 225 0.74 9.78 4.49
N GLY A 226 0.81 10.91 5.18
CA GLY A 226 1.86 11.92 4.96
C GLY A 226 1.49 12.92 3.86
N LEU A 227 2.46 13.72 3.40
CA LEU A 227 2.28 14.61 2.25
C LEU A 227 2.58 13.85 0.96
N ARG A 228 1.53 13.49 0.23
CA ARG A 228 1.61 12.77 -1.04
C ARG A 228 2.13 13.67 -2.17
N SER A 229 2.89 13.06 -3.07
CA SER A 229 3.42 13.62 -4.30
C SER A 229 3.29 12.57 -5.40
N TRP A 230 3.05 13.03 -6.62
CA TRP A 230 2.82 12.18 -7.79
C TRP A 230 3.14 12.95 -9.07
N ASP A 231 3.13 12.26 -10.21
CA ASP A 231 3.21 12.90 -11.52
C ASP A 231 1.88 13.60 -11.86
N GLN A 232 1.83 14.92 -11.68
CA GLN A 232 0.63 15.71 -11.95
C GLN A 232 0.29 15.82 -13.44
N VAL A 233 1.21 15.47 -14.34
CA VAL A 233 1.02 15.54 -15.79
C VAL A 233 0.46 14.23 -16.32
N ASN A 234 1.00 13.10 -15.87
CA ASN A 234 0.64 11.78 -16.40
C ASN A 234 -0.41 11.04 -15.56
N LEU A 235 -0.85 11.60 -14.43
CA LEU A 235 -2.01 11.07 -13.74
C LEU A 235 -3.23 11.10 -14.68
N PRO A 236 -4.02 10.01 -14.77
CA PRO A 236 -5.25 10.02 -15.56
C PRO A 236 -6.10 11.25 -15.25
N GLN A 237 -6.65 11.93 -16.25
CA GLN A 237 -7.56 13.06 -16.00
C GLN A 237 -9.00 12.56 -15.80
N PHE A 238 -9.34 11.47 -16.49
CA PHE A 238 -10.63 10.82 -16.44
C PHE A 238 -10.48 9.31 -16.21
N SER A 239 -11.56 8.70 -15.71
CA SER A 239 -11.70 7.25 -15.49
C SER A 239 -11.27 6.40 -16.71
N ARG A 240 -11.62 6.88 -17.90
CA ARG A 240 -11.32 6.24 -19.19
C ARG A 240 -9.85 6.35 -19.63
N ASP A 241 -9.07 7.23 -19.01
CA ASP A 241 -7.67 7.47 -19.39
C ASP A 241 -6.70 6.49 -18.73
N TRP A 242 -7.18 5.68 -17.78
CA TRP A 242 -6.49 4.49 -17.31
C TRP A 242 -6.39 3.49 -18.45
N LYS A 243 -5.34 3.63 -19.27
CA LYS A 243 -5.14 2.79 -20.45
C LYS A 243 -4.12 1.70 -20.17
N ASP A 244 -2.93 2.06 -19.67
CA ASP A 244 -1.84 1.07 -19.58
C ASP A 244 -0.84 1.32 -18.44
N THR A 245 -1.12 2.24 -17.52
CA THR A 245 -0.20 2.61 -16.44
C THR A 245 -0.83 2.43 -15.07
N ILE A 246 -0.02 1.98 -14.12
CA ILE A 246 -0.36 1.91 -12.69
C ILE A 246 0.13 3.22 -12.07
N PRO A 247 -0.76 4.18 -11.73
CA PRO A 247 -0.35 5.41 -11.08
C PRO A 247 0.28 5.11 -9.72
N ILE A 248 1.39 5.78 -9.44
CA ILE A 248 2.04 5.68 -8.15
C ILE A 248 2.07 7.03 -7.44
N PHE A 249 1.90 6.98 -6.12
CA PHE A 249 2.01 8.11 -5.22
C PHE A 249 3.11 7.77 -4.21
N MET A 250 3.85 8.76 -3.77
CA MET A 250 4.81 8.62 -2.69
C MET A 250 4.60 9.74 -1.71
N SER A 251 4.92 9.53 -0.43
CA SER A 251 4.69 10.57 0.57
C SER A 251 5.85 10.78 1.51
N THR A 252 5.94 12.00 2.02
CA THR A 252 6.90 12.38 3.04
C THR A 252 6.23 12.75 4.36
N TYR A 253 6.97 12.58 5.45
CA TYR A 253 6.61 13.10 6.76
C TYR A 253 7.89 13.41 7.53
N ALA A 254 7.97 14.58 8.17
CA ALA A 254 9.14 15.07 8.90
C ALA A 254 10.43 15.11 8.07
N GLY A 255 10.33 15.29 6.75
CA GLY A 255 11.48 15.31 5.83
C GLY A 255 11.92 13.94 5.32
N ASP A 256 11.31 12.85 5.77
CA ASP A 256 11.64 11.49 5.33
C ASP A 256 10.57 10.91 4.41
N LEU A 257 10.98 10.01 3.51
CA LEU A 257 10.05 9.19 2.73
C LEU A 257 9.37 8.17 3.65
N VAL A 258 8.04 8.18 3.69
CA VAL A 258 7.26 7.29 4.58
C VAL A 258 6.35 6.31 3.86
N MET A 259 5.99 6.55 2.60
CA MET A 259 5.11 5.66 1.84
C MET A 259 5.48 5.61 0.36
N TRP A 260 5.29 4.42 -0.22
CA TRP A 260 5.18 4.19 -1.65
C TRP A 260 3.83 3.50 -1.93
N GLN A 261 3.03 4.01 -2.84
CA GLN A 261 1.65 3.57 -3.08
C GLN A 261 1.39 3.36 -4.57
N ALA A 262 0.80 2.23 -4.93
CA ALA A 262 0.33 1.94 -6.28
C ALA A 262 -1.20 1.83 -6.32
N HIS A 263 -1.82 2.36 -7.39
CA HIS A 263 -3.27 2.34 -7.58
C HIS A 263 -3.60 1.37 -8.71
N VAL A 264 -4.40 0.35 -8.44
CA VAL A 264 -4.79 -0.67 -9.42
C VAL A 264 -6.29 -0.64 -9.60
N ALA A 265 -6.73 -0.15 -10.77
CA ALA A 265 -8.16 -0.05 -11.08
C ALA A 265 -8.82 -1.43 -11.08
N HIS A 266 -10.05 -1.52 -10.59
CA HIS A 266 -10.81 -2.77 -10.57
C HIS A 266 -10.90 -3.41 -11.96
N LYS A 267 -11.07 -2.60 -13.02
CA LYS A 267 -11.10 -3.06 -14.42
C LYS A 267 -9.79 -3.70 -14.91
N MET A 268 -8.66 -3.47 -14.23
CA MET A 268 -7.36 -4.07 -14.55
C MET A 268 -7.20 -5.48 -13.96
N ILE A 269 -8.05 -5.82 -12.98
CA ILE A 269 -7.96 -7.03 -12.17
C ILE A 269 -9.28 -7.79 -12.11
N SER A 270 -10.15 -7.50 -13.07
CA SER A 270 -11.43 -8.14 -13.28
C SER A 270 -11.68 -8.23 -14.79
N GLY A 271 -12.48 -9.21 -15.19
CA GLY A 271 -12.84 -9.40 -16.60
C GLY A 271 -12.66 -10.84 -17.04
N GLU A 272 -12.80 -11.06 -18.34
CA GLU A 272 -12.76 -12.39 -18.97
C GLU A 272 -11.39 -12.71 -19.60
N GLU A 273 -10.42 -11.81 -19.48
CA GLU A 273 -9.10 -11.92 -20.12
C GLU A 273 -7.98 -11.69 -19.11
N ASP A 274 -6.85 -12.38 -19.31
CA ASP A 274 -5.60 -12.12 -18.60
C ASP A 274 -5.17 -10.66 -18.84
N GLN A 275 -4.75 -9.96 -17.77
CA GLN A 275 -4.29 -8.58 -17.85
C GLN A 275 -2.90 -8.45 -17.23
N PHE A 276 -2.02 -7.68 -17.88
CA PHE A 276 -0.68 -7.41 -17.35
C PHE A 276 -0.32 -5.94 -17.58
N TYR A 277 0.01 -5.25 -16.49
CA TYR A 277 0.45 -3.86 -16.49
C TYR A 277 1.75 -3.75 -15.72
N SER A 278 2.72 -2.99 -16.24
CA SER A 278 4.00 -2.77 -15.57
C SER A 278 4.48 -1.35 -15.73
N SER A 279 5.21 -0.86 -14.74
CA SER A 279 5.90 0.43 -14.80
C SER A 279 7.28 0.34 -14.15
N ALA A 280 8.08 1.36 -14.41
CA ALA A 280 9.41 1.54 -13.86
C ALA A 280 9.66 3.02 -13.63
N GLU A 281 10.44 3.36 -12.61
CA GLU A 281 10.75 4.77 -12.32
C GLU A 281 12.22 5.00 -12.02
N ARG A 282 12.63 6.26 -12.19
CA ARG A 282 13.96 6.73 -11.80
C ARG A 282 13.83 7.77 -10.70
N TYR A 283 14.35 7.41 -9.54
CA TYR A 283 14.34 8.25 -8.35
C TYR A 283 15.42 9.34 -8.41
N PHE A 284 15.07 10.53 -7.92
CA PHE A 284 15.96 11.67 -7.84
C PHE A 284 16.73 11.68 -6.51
N GLU A 285 18.05 11.88 -6.58
CA GLU A 285 18.98 11.92 -5.43
C GLU A 285 18.77 10.77 -4.42
N THR A 286 18.64 9.54 -4.93
CA THR A 286 18.29 8.36 -4.12
C THR A 286 19.26 8.11 -2.96
N THR A 287 18.78 8.29 -1.74
CA THR A 287 19.42 7.86 -0.49
C THR A 287 18.82 6.54 0.04
N VAL A 288 17.59 6.21 -0.37
CA VAL A 288 16.92 4.95 -0.04
C VAL A 288 17.13 3.93 -1.15
N GLN A 289 18.09 3.02 -0.95
CA GLN A 289 18.49 2.07 -1.98
C GLN A 289 17.49 0.92 -2.22
N THR A 290 16.53 0.70 -1.34
CA THR A 290 15.60 -0.44 -1.42
C THR A 290 14.27 -0.14 -2.10
N LEU A 291 14.12 1.07 -2.67
CA LEU A 291 12.93 1.41 -3.44
C LEU A 291 12.76 0.49 -4.65
N PRO A 292 11.51 0.21 -5.07
CA PRO A 292 11.26 -0.65 -6.21
C PRO A 292 11.68 0.04 -7.51
N ASP A 293 12.56 -0.58 -8.29
CA ASP A 293 12.94 -0.07 -9.61
C ASP A 293 11.82 -0.31 -10.64
N THR A 294 11.09 -1.42 -10.47
CA THR A 294 9.96 -1.81 -11.34
C THR A 294 8.84 -2.43 -10.52
N TRP A 295 7.61 -2.32 -11.02
CA TRP A 295 6.45 -3.01 -10.46
C TRP A 295 5.47 -3.41 -11.55
N ALA A 296 4.62 -4.38 -11.23
CA ALA A 296 3.59 -4.87 -12.12
C ALA A 296 2.33 -5.32 -11.38
N SER A 297 1.22 -5.33 -12.10
CA SER A 297 -0.02 -6.01 -11.73
C SER A 297 -0.33 -7.03 -12.83
N ASP A 298 -0.53 -8.27 -12.42
CA ASP A 298 -0.81 -9.42 -13.28
C ASP A 298 -2.10 -10.09 -12.78
N TYR A 299 -3.12 -10.13 -13.62
CA TYR A 299 -4.39 -10.80 -13.35
C TYR A 299 -4.52 -12.02 -14.26
N ASP A 300 -4.66 -13.20 -13.65
CA ASP A 300 -4.86 -14.46 -14.36
C ASP A 300 -6.34 -14.86 -14.23
N VAL A 301 -7.03 -14.93 -15.37
CA VAL A 301 -8.47 -15.24 -15.37
C VAL A 301 -8.74 -16.69 -14.97
N SER A 302 -7.76 -17.58 -15.11
CA SER A 302 -7.95 -19.01 -14.86
C SER A 302 -8.06 -19.36 -13.39
N ASP A 303 -7.42 -18.58 -12.52
CA ASP A 303 -7.49 -18.72 -11.06
C ASP A 303 -8.15 -17.50 -10.36
N GLY A 304 -8.38 -16.40 -11.09
CA GLY A 304 -8.94 -15.18 -10.53
C GLY A 304 -7.98 -14.44 -9.58
N VAL A 305 -6.70 -14.81 -9.58
CA VAL A 305 -5.70 -14.27 -8.68
C VAL A 305 -5.01 -13.06 -9.31
N VAL A 306 -4.93 -12.00 -8.53
CA VAL A 306 -4.15 -10.80 -8.83
C VAL A 306 -2.79 -10.92 -8.17
N ARG A 307 -1.73 -10.61 -8.92
CA ARG A 307 -0.34 -10.60 -8.45
C ARG A 307 0.23 -9.21 -8.62
N PHE A 308 0.49 -8.54 -7.50
CA PHE A 308 1.24 -7.30 -7.47
C PHE A 308 2.71 -7.60 -7.21
N ILE A 309 3.58 -7.20 -8.13
CA ILE A 309 4.99 -7.56 -8.14
C ILE A 309 5.82 -6.28 -7.99
N MET A 310 6.82 -6.30 -7.11
CA MET A 310 7.84 -5.26 -6.98
C MET A 310 9.23 -5.87 -7.08
N VAL A 311 10.10 -5.24 -7.85
CA VAL A 311 11.49 -5.63 -8.00
C VAL A 311 12.38 -4.43 -7.73
N GLY A 312 13.42 -4.62 -6.92
CA GLY A 312 14.40 -3.58 -6.62
C GLY A 312 15.65 -4.14 -5.98
N LYS A 313 16.57 -3.26 -5.60
CA LYS A 313 17.78 -3.66 -4.87
C LYS A 313 17.46 -4.03 -3.42
N ALA A 314 17.97 -5.18 -2.97
CA ALA A 314 17.77 -5.68 -1.62
C ALA A 314 18.77 -5.07 -0.63
N GLY A 315 18.30 -4.76 0.58
CA GLY A 315 19.13 -4.39 1.73
C GLY A 315 19.89 -5.58 2.33
N LEU A 316 19.32 -6.78 2.23
CA LEU A 316 19.97 -8.05 2.55
C LEU A 316 20.23 -8.83 1.26
N CYS A 317 21.48 -9.21 1.01
CA CYS A 317 21.81 -10.15 -0.07
C CYS A 317 21.39 -11.58 0.30
N ARG A 318 21.23 -12.45 -0.72
CA ARG A 318 20.67 -13.81 -0.59
C ARG A 318 21.10 -14.59 0.65
N GLY A 319 22.40 -14.72 0.90
CA GLY A 319 22.89 -15.52 2.02
C GLY A 319 22.54 -14.99 3.41
N ASP A 320 22.36 -13.67 3.57
CA ASP A 320 21.93 -13.06 4.82
C ASP A 320 20.40 -12.98 4.91
N PHE A 321 19.73 -12.80 3.77
CA PHE A 321 18.28 -12.95 3.64
C PHE A 321 17.80 -14.33 4.08
N GLU A 322 18.39 -15.41 3.54
CA GLU A 322 18.00 -16.79 3.87
C GLU A 322 18.17 -17.10 5.37
N LYS A 323 19.24 -16.59 5.99
CA LYS A 323 19.46 -16.71 7.45
C LYS A 323 18.41 -15.94 8.25
N ALA A 324 18.12 -14.70 7.86
CA ALA A 324 17.14 -13.86 8.54
C ALA A 324 15.72 -14.44 8.42
N GLN A 325 15.35 -14.92 7.24
CA GLN A 325 14.08 -15.61 6.99
C GLN A 325 13.98 -16.90 7.82
N ALA A 326 15.02 -17.74 7.84
CA ALA A 326 15.03 -18.96 8.64
C ALA A 326 14.91 -18.66 10.16
N ALA A 327 15.58 -17.61 10.63
CA ALA A 327 15.47 -17.16 12.03
C ALA A 327 14.06 -16.65 12.38
N ALA A 328 13.32 -16.14 11.40
CA ALA A 328 11.92 -15.70 11.55
C ALA A 328 10.89 -16.85 11.39
N GLY A 329 11.33 -18.10 11.29
CA GLY A 329 10.43 -19.27 11.13
C GLY A 329 10.25 -19.76 9.69
N GLY A 330 11.01 -19.21 8.74
CA GLY A 330 10.98 -19.59 7.33
C GLY A 330 10.16 -18.65 6.45
N ALA A 331 9.99 -19.03 5.18
CA ALA A 331 9.08 -18.31 4.29
C ALA A 331 7.65 -18.42 4.83
N PRO A 332 6.80 -17.38 4.65
CA PRO A 332 5.39 -17.50 4.97
C PRO A 332 4.83 -18.72 4.23
N ILE A 333 4.22 -19.63 4.98
CA ILE A 333 3.50 -20.76 4.40
C ILE A 333 2.16 -20.18 4.00
N PHE A 334 1.95 -20.04 2.70
CA PHE A 334 0.62 -19.72 2.18
C PHE A 334 -0.34 -20.79 2.67
N PRO A 335 -1.50 -20.43 3.26
CA PRO A 335 -2.55 -21.40 3.45
C PRO A 335 -2.81 -22.01 2.07
N ASN A 336 -2.75 -23.33 1.97
CA ASN A 336 -3.36 -23.97 0.83
C ASN A 336 -4.86 -23.71 0.98
N TYR A 337 -5.38 -22.73 0.26
CA TYR A 337 -6.76 -22.30 0.42
C TYR A 337 -7.73 -23.45 0.09
N ASP A 338 -7.32 -24.38 -0.79
CA ASP A 338 -8.05 -25.62 -1.05
C ASP A 338 -8.24 -26.46 0.24
N ASP A 339 -7.21 -26.52 1.10
CA ASP A 339 -7.29 -27.25 2.38
C ASP A 339 -8.16 -26.48 3.40
N LEU A 340 -8.18 -25.14 3.33
CA LEU A 340 -9.02 -24.32 4.21
C LEU A 340 -10.51 -24.48 3.89
N PHE A 341 -10.86 -24.54 2.60
CA PHE A 341 -12.22 -24.84 2.17
C PHE A 341 -12.61 -26.28 2.47
N ALA A 342 -11.71 -27.24 2.28
CA ALA A 342 -11.97 -28.62 2.69
C ALA A 342 -12.29 -28.72 4.19
N LEU A 343 -11.63 -27.95 5.06
CA LEU A 343 -11.92 -27.91 6.50
C LEU A 343 -13.26 -27.24 6.83
N ILE A 344 -13.63 -26.17 6.11
CA ILE A 344 -14.93 -25.50 6.28
C ILE A 344 -16.05 -26.42 5.79
N ASP A 345 -15.88 -27.07 4.64
CA ASP A 345 -16.81 -28.05 4.09
C ASP A 345 -16.91 -29.28 4.99
N GLU A 346 -15.83 -29.75 5.62
CA GLU A 346 -15.85 -30.84 6.59
C GLU A 346 -16.60 -30.43 7.88
N GLN A 347 -16.46 -29.17 8.34
CA GLN A 347 -17.24 -28.64 9.46
C GLN A 347 -18.73 -28.42 9.14
N GLN A 348 -19.06 -28.08 7.90
CA GLN A 348 -20.45 -27.88 7.46
C GLN A 348 -21.15 -29.19 7.05
N SER A 349 -20.42 -30.12 6.43
CA SER A 349 -20.90 -31.45 6.01
C SER A 349 -21.01 -32.44 7.18
N GLY A 350 -20.34 -32.20 8.30
CA GLY A 350 -20.60 -32.90 9.57
C GLY A 350 -22.04 -32.76 10.09
N ASN A 351 -22.87 -31.94 9.44
CA ASN A 351 -24.29 -31.78 9.72
C ASN A 351 -25.21 -32.17 8.54
N SER A 352 -24.68 -32.77 7.47
CA SER A 352 -25.48 -33.27 6.34
C SER A 352 -25.18 -34.73 6.06
N THR A 353 -26.19 -35.58 6.20
CA THR A 353 -26.17 -36.96 5.75
C THR A 353 -26.25 -37.03 4.22
N ASP A 354 -25.21 -37.64 3.65
CA ASP A 354 -25.15 -38.46 2.43
C ASP A 354 -25.18 -37.84 1.01
N ASP A 355 -24.21 -38.35 0.23
CA ASP A 355 -24.09 -38.58 -1.21
C ASP A 355 -23.89 -37.38 -2.18
N ASP A 356 -22.66 -37.13 -2.65
CA ASP A 356 -22.12 -37.72 -3.89
C ASP A 356 -20.75 -37.12 -4.31
N GLU A 357 -19.92 -37.98 -4.88
CA GLU A 357 -18.50 -37.81 -5.21
C GLU A 357 -18.30 -37.22 -6.62
N SER A 358 -17.42 -36.21 -6.82
CA SER A 358 -16.65 -36.08 -8.08
C SER A 358 -15.55 -35.01 -8.04
N SER A 359 -14.32 -35.52 -8.08
CA SER A 359 -13.01 -34.96 -8.42
C SER A 359 -12.93 -33.85 -9.49
N ARG A 360 -11.98 -32.91 -9.29
CA ARG A 360 -10.97 -32.48 -10.28
C ARG A 360 -9.90 -31.57 -9.65
N ALA A 361 -8.62 -31.91 -9.87
CA ALA A 361 -7.48 -31.02 -9.60
C ALA A 361 -6.35 -31.22 -10.63
N LEU A 362 -5.57 -30.14 -10.78
CA LEU A 362 -4.18 -30.02 -11.29
C LEU A 362 -3.94 -29.77 -12.79
N SER A 363 -3.77 -28.47 -13.11
CA SER A 363 -3.02 -27.97 -14.28
C SER A 363 -2.67 -26.46 -14.13
N ILE A 364 -1.87 -26.06 -13.15
CA ILE A 364 -1.41 -24.66 -13.01
C ILE A 364 0.02 -24.67 -12.46
N PHE A 365 1.07 -24.58 -13.30
CA PHE A 365 2.44 -24.27 -12.85
C PHE A 365 3.39 -23.77 -13.96
N SER A 366 2.99 -23.77 -15.24
CA SER A 366 3.93 -23.49 -16.35
C SER A 366 3.98 -22.02 -16.83
N ARG A 367 3.03 -21.14 -16.49
CA ARG A 367 2.93 -19.80 -17.10
C ARG A 367 3.61 -18.67 -16.30
N GLY A 368 3.58 -18.72 -14.96
CA GLY A 368 4.22 -17.70 -14.11
C GLY A 368 5.74 -17.55 -14.29
N VAL A 369 6.43 -18.54 -14.89
CA VAL A 369 7.90 -18.50 -15.10
C VAL A 369 8.31 -17.52 -16.23
N MET A 370 7.46 -17.34 -17.26
CA MET A 370 7.82 -16.47 -18.39
C MET A 370 7.72 -14.98 -18.05
N ILE A 371 6.72 -14.57 -17.26
CA ILE A 371 6.54 -13.17 -16.83
C ILE A 371 7.69 -12.73 -15.91
N ARG A 372 8.10 -13.59 -14.97
CA ARG A 372 9.23 -13.33 -14.07
C ARG A 372 10.54 -13.09 -14.81
N SER A 373 10.79 -13.84 -15.88
CA SER A 373 12.01 -13.68 -16.69
C SER A 373 12.06 -12.33 -17.43
N ALA A 374 10.92 -11.81 -17.87
CA ALA A 374 10.84 -10.53 -18.57
C ALA A 374 11.05 -9.34 -17.62
N LEU A 375 10.44 -9.36 -16.43
CA LEU A 375 10.61 -8.30 -15.42
C LEU A 375 12.04 -8.22 -14.90
N VAL A 376 12.67 -9.36 -14.58
CA VAL A 376 14.08 -9.40 -14.15
C VAL A 376 15.00 -8.89 -15.26
N SER A 377 14.73 -9.23 -16.52
CA SER A 377 15.50 -8.73 -17.66
C SER A 377 15.34 -7.21 -17.84
N LEU A 378 14.14 -6.68 -17.60
CA LEU A 378 13.86 -5.24 -17.65
C LEU A 378 14.60 -4.50 -16.53
N ALA A 379 14.52 -4.99 -15.29
CA ALA A 379 15.23 -4.41 -14.15
C ALA A 379 16.76 -4.40 -14.36
N LEU A 380 17.32 -5.47 -14.91
CA LEU A 380 18.75 -5.55 -15.24
C LEU A 380 19.19 -4.57 -16.32
N LEU A 381 18.32 -4.26 -17.29
CA LEU A 381 18.60 -3.24 -18.31
C LEU A 381 18.60 -1.84 -17.71
N PHE A 382 17.71 -1.55 -16.76
CA PHE A 382 17.64 -0.25 -16.09
C PHE A 382 18.77 -0.04 -15.07
N SER A 383 19.26 -1.09 -14.41
CA SER A 383 20.35 -0.99 -13.42
C SER A 383 21.74 -0.68 -14.02
N GLN A 384 21.93 -0.80 -15.34
CA GLN A 384 23.23 -0.57 -15.99
C GLN A 384 23.47 0.88 -16.43
N TYR A 385 22.50 1.77 -16.21
CA TYR A 385 22.54 3.20 -16.53
C TYR A 385 22.25 4.04 -15.31
#